data_AF-A0A291QQY9-F1
#
_entry.id   AF-A0A291QQY9-F1
#
_cell.length_a   1.000
_cell.length_b   1.000
_cell.length_c   1.000
_cell.angle_alpha   90.00
_cell.angle_beta   90.00
_cell.angle_gamma   90.00
#
_symmetry.space_group_name_H-M   'P 1'
#
loop_
_entity.id
_entity.type
_entity.pdbx_description
1 polymer ?
#
loop_
_entity_poly.entity_id
_entity_poly.type
_entity_poly.pdbx_seq_one_letter_code
_entity_poly.pdbx_strand_id
1 'polypeptide(L)'
;MKFFTIISLLVCTGFAACQNNNGPNKSQDTVMVLPDGDTTTLPAMIVPEDILVSVDTGMVTVAGKQVYNNADLGSQLIDTLNTMYQTMHSLPKHLELRFSDIILMGVRGNVKDVVGEAQKSILSIVANDLYHVSAEKLSREQEDSIRTRYPILFQRF
;
A
#
# COMPACT_ATOMS: atom_id res chain seq x y z
N MET A 1 26.93 -15.84 50.55
CA MET A 1 27.78 -15.05 49.65
C MET A 1 27.37 -13.59 49.76
N LYS A 2 28.35 -12.68 49.78
CA LYS A 2 28.23 -11.25 50.15
C LYS A 2 27.55 -10.43 49.05
N PHE A 3 26.69 -9.50 49.45
CA PHE A 3 26.20 -8.38 48.63
C PHE A 3 27.34 -7.38 48.36
N PHE A 4 27.38 -6.80 47.15
CA PHE A 4 28.02 -5.51 46.89
C PHE A 4 27.28 -4.75 45.78
N THR A 5 26.86 -3.55 46.15
CA THR A 5 26.32 -2.44 45.31
C THR A 5 27.46 -1.44 45.05
N ILE A 6 27.42 -0.67 43.95
CA ILE A 6 27.96 0.71 43.66
C ILE A 6 27.76 0.91 42.14
N ILE A 7 26.86 1.74 41.58
CA ILE A 7 26.63 3.22 41.54
C ILE A 7 27.74 4.04 40.83
N SER A 8 27.32 4.60 39.68
CA SER A 8 27.74 5.85 38.99
C SER A 8 29.16 6.03 38.43
N LEU A 9 29.29 6.53 37.19
CA LEU A 9 29.32 7.98 36.91
C LEU A 9 29.32 8.29 35.40
N LEU A 10 28.59 9.36 35.08
CA LEU A 10 28.44 10.10 33.83
C LEU A 10 29.71 10.91 33.50
N VAL A 11 30.14 10.97 32.22
CA VAL A 11 30.92 12.11 31.69
C VAL A 11 30.52 12.40 30.23
N CYS A 12 29.95 13.58 30.02
CA CYS A 12 29.83 14.26 28.74
C CYS A 12 31.17 14.85 28.30
N THR A 13 31.49 14.80 27.01
CA THR A 13 32.11 15.94 26.28
C THR A 13 31.89 15.76 24.78
N GLY A 14 31.21 16.71 24.16
CA GLY A 14 31.27 16.92 22.71
C GLY A 14 32.43 17.83 22.32
N PHE A 15 32.72 17.91 21.04
CA PHE A 15 32.94 19.15 20.29
C PHE A 15 32.93 18.84 18.78
N ALA A 16 32.33 19.76 18.04
CA ALA A 16 32.11 19.72 16.60
C ALA A 16 33.38 19.97 15.78
N ALA A 17 33.40 19.47 14.56
CA ALA A 17 34.13 20.08 13.44
C ALA A 17 33.35 19.84 12.14
N CYS A 18 32.84 20.92 11.55
CA CYS A 18 32.31 20.95 10.19
C CYS A 18 33.47 20.94 9.19
N GLN A 19 33.35 20.18 8.10
CA GLN A 19 33.87 20.64 6.81
C GLN A 19 33.07 20.05 5.63
N ASN A 20 32.58 21.00 4.85
CA ASN A 20 31.72 20.93 3.67
C ASN A 20 32.51 20.48 2.43
N ASN A 21 31.92 19.67 1.55
CA ASN A 21 32.03 19.83 0.10
C ASN A 21 31.07 18.92 -0.70
N ASN A 22 29.95 19.53 -1.11
CA ASN A 22 29.28 19.47 -2.43
C ASN A 22 29.07 18.13 -3.18
N GLY A 23 27.79 17.71 -3.23
CA GLY A 23 27.19 16.84 -4.26
C GLY A 23 25.66 16.74 -4.05
N PRO A 24 24.80 16.74 -5.09
CA PRO A 24 23.60 17.59 -5.11
C PRO A 24 22.27 16.92 -4.65
N ASN A 25 21.53 17.71 -3.87
CA ASN A 25 20.13 18.15 -4.09
C ASN A 25 18.92 17.20 -3.86
N LYS A 26 18.00 17.72 -3.02
CA LYS A 26 16.55 17.44 -2.81
C LYS A 26 16.15 16.16 -2.06
N SER A 27 15.30 16.18 -1.02
CA SER A 27 14.33 17.20 -0.56
C SER A 27 14.31 17.29 0.96
N GLN A 28 14.23 18.53 1.44
CA GLN A 28 14.09 18.89 2.83
C GLN A 28 12.71 18.50 3.36
N ASP A 29 12.70 17.93 4.56
CA ASP A 29 11.57 17.97 5.49
C ASP A 29 10.98 19.38 5.48
N THR A 30 9.77 19.51 4.94
CA THR A 30 9.03 20.75 5.05
C THR A 30 8.23 20.67 6.33
N VAL A 31 8.80 21.22 7.42
CA VAL A 31 8.02 21.62 8.59
C VAL A 31 7.11 22.75 8.13
N MET A 32 5.84 22.42 7.84
CA MET A 32 4.83 23.40 7.50
C MET A 32 4.24 23.97 8.79
N VAL A 33 4.67 25.17 9.16
CA VAL A 33 3.97 26.01 10.14
C VAL A 33 2.75 26.59 9.42
N LEU A 34 1.53 26.19 9.80
CA LEU A 34 0.31 26.88 9.39
C LEU A 34 -0.08 27.94 10.43
N PRO A 35 -0.39 29.18 10.02
CA PRO A 35 -1.05 30.14 10.89
C PRO A 35 -2.55 29.82 11.01
N ASP A 36 -3.09 30.19 12.16
CA ASP A 36 -4.45 29.99 12.67
C ASP A 36 -5.60 29.89 11.67
N GLY A 37 -6.46 28.88 11.90
CA GLY A 37 -7.89 28.94 11.57
C GLY A 37 -8.35 28.00 10.47
N ASP A 38 -8.68 26.76 10.81
CA ASP A 38 -9.95 26.06 10.51
C ASP A 38 -9.78 24.56 10.86
N THR A 39 -10.41 24.08 11.92
CA THR A 39 -10.27 22.70 12.44
C THR A 39 -11.29 21.72 11.85
N THR A 40 -11.67 21.85 10.57
CA THR A 40 -12.69 20.97 9.97
C THR A 40 -12.27 20.20 8.72
N THR A 41 -11.11 20.47 8.14
CA THR A 41 -10.58 19.63 7.05
C THR A 41 -9.78 18.47 7.62
N LEU A 42 -10.44 17.32 7.80
CA LEU A 42 -9.76 16.03 7.82
C LEU A 42 -8.78 16.00 6.63
N PRO A 43 -7.52 15.57 6.81
CA PRO A 43 -6.59 15.47 5.70
C PRO A 43 -7.26 14.60 4.63
N ALA A 44 -7.43 15.16 3.42
CA ALA A 44 -7.96 14.41 2.29
C ALA A 44 -7.13 13.13 2.16
N MET A 45 -7.73 11.98 2.42
CA MET A 45 -7.04 10.70 2.32
C MET A 45 -6.63 10.53 0.86
N ILE A 46 -5.34 10.66 0.59
CA ILE A 46 -4.79 10.52 -0.77
C ILE A 46 -4.74 9.02 -1.06
N VAL A 47 -5.44 8.59 -2.11
CA VAL A 47 -5.27 7.22 -2.63
C VAL A 47 -3.86 7.11 -3.20
N PRO A 48 -3.03 6.17 -2.73
CA PRO A 48 -1.72 5.95 -3.32
C PRO A 48 -1.88 5.56 -4.80
N GLU A 49 -1.00 6.06 -5.67
CA GLU A 49 -1.05 5.70 -7.09
C GLU A 49 -0.81 4.20 -7.30
N ASP A 50 0.02 3.59 -6.45
CA ASP A 50 0.39 2.19 -6.52
C ASP A 50 0.05 1.47 -5.21
N ILE A 51 -0.41 0.23 -5.32
CA ILE A 51 -0.52 -0.69 -4.19
C ILE A 51 0.54 -1.79 -4.32
N LEU A 52 1.38 -1.91 -3.29
CA LEU A 52 2.42 -2.93 -3.24
C LEU A 52 1.92 -4.15 -2.47
N VAL A 53 2.03 -5.33 -3.08
CA VAL A 53 1.93 -6.63 -2.43
C VAL A 53 3.34 -7.22 -2.36
N SER A 54 3.89 -7.34 -1.16
CA SER A 54 5.20 -7.98 -0.95
C SER A 54 5.01 -9.34 -0.29
N VAL A 55 5.66 -10.35 -0.86
CA VAL A 55 5.59 -11.75 -0.42
C VAL A 55 7.00 -12.22 -0.10
N ASP A 56 7.23 -12.52 1.17
CA ASP A 56 8.44 -13.12 1.71
C ASP A 56 8.12 -14.40 2.48
N THR A 57 9.15 -15.18 2.77
CA THR A 57 9.11 -16.50 3.40
C THR A 57 8.39 -16.53 4.75
N GLY A 58 8.36 -15.41 5.47
CA GLY A 58 7.68 -15.28 6.76
C GLY A 58 6.60 -14.20 6.81
N MET A 59 6.36 -13.46 5.73
CA MET A 59 5.47 -12.31 5.78
C MET A 59 4.89 -11.96 4.41
N VAL A 60 3.59 -11.68 4.39
CA VAL A 60 2.90 -11.05 3.27
C VAL A 60 2.47 -9.66 3.71
N THR A 61 2.61 -8.67 2.84
CA THR A 61 2.10 -7.31 3.11
C THR A 61 1.28 -6.81 1.94
N VAL A 62 0.19 -6.09 2.23
CA VAL A 62 -0.66 -5.40 1.25
C VAL A 62 -0.79 -3.95 1.68
N ALA A 63 -0.37 -3.01 0.82
CA ALA A 63 -0.37 -1.58 1.15
C ALA A 63 0.33 -1.26 2.49
N GLY A 64 1.40 -1.98 2.82
CA GLY A 64 2.14 -1.84 4.08
C GLY A 64 1.49 -2.49 5.31
N LYS A 65 0.31 -3.11 5.19
CA LYS A 65 -0.32 -3.90 6.26
C LYS A 65 0.11 -5.36 6.17
N GLN A 66 0.56 -5.91 7.29
CA GLN A 66 0.92 -7.32 7.38
C GLN A 66 -0.34 -8.20 7.29
N VAL A 67 -0.27 -9.20 6.43
CA VAL A 67 -1.23 -10.29 6.33
C VAL A 67 -0.63 -11.50 7.03
N TYR A 68 -1.31 -11.99 8.07
CA TYR A 68 -0.81 -13.05 8.94
C TYR A 68 -0.75 -14.42 8.26
N ASN A 69 -1.49 -14.62 7.16
CA ASN A 69 -1.54 -15.85 6.41
C ASN A 69 -1.64 -15.58 4.89
N ASN A 70 -0.89 -16.31 4.08
CA ASN A 70 -1.01 -16.28 2.61
C ASN A 70 -2.44 -16.56 2.13
N ALA A 71 -3.19 -17.40 2.84
CA ALA A 71 -4.58 -17.69 2.51
C ALA A 71 -5.50 -16.46 2.57
N ASP A 72 -5.15 -15.48 3.41
CA ASP A 72 -5.96 -14.27 3.64
C ASP A 72 -5.55 -13.12 2.71
N LEU A 73 -4.58 -13.32 1.83
CA LEU A 73 -4.12 -12.29 0.90
C LEU A 73 -5.27 -11.76 0.03
N GLY A 74 -6.07 -12.67 -0.54
CA GLY A 74 -7.16 -12.31 -1.44
C GLY A 74 -8.23 -11.48 -0.74
N SER A 75 -8.68 -11.94 0.43
CA SER A 75 -9.69 -11.22 1.22
C SER A 75 -9.19 -9.85 1.65
N GLN A 76 -7.95 -9.73 2.14
CA GLN A 76 -7.40 -8.44 2.56
C GLN A 76 -7.20 -7.47 1.39
N LEU A 77 -6.82 -7.96 0.22
CA LEU A 77 -6.72 -7.13 -0.97
C LEU A 77 -8.11 -6.65 -1.43
N ILE A 78 -9.12 -7.52 -1.42
CA ILE A 78 -10.51 -7.16 -1.72
C ILE A 78 -11.00 -6.10 -0.73
N ASP A 79 -10.84 -6.31 0.57
CA ASP A 79 -11.28 -5.38 1.61
C ASP A 79 -10.61 -4.02 1.47
N THR A 80 -9.31 -4.01 1.18
CA THR A 80 -8.54 -2.78 0.96
C THR A 80 -9.05 -2.01 -0.25
N LEU A 81 -9.18 -2.67 -1.40
CA LEU A 81 -9.64 -2.04 -2.64
C LEU A 81 -11.10 -1.60 -2.54
N ASN A 82 -11.97 -2.42 -1.95
CA ASN A 82 -13.36 -2.07 -1.74
C ASN A 82 -13.50 -0.87 -0.79
N THR A 83 -12.71 -0.82 0.30
CA THR A 83 -12.70 0.34 1.21
C THR A 83 -12.29 1.61 0.48
N MET A 84 -11.25 1.56 -0.35
CA MET A 84 -10.82 2.70 -1.17
C MET A 84 -11.92 3.13 -2.15
N TYR A 85 -12.54 2.17 -2.85
CA TYR A 85 -13.62 2.42 -3.78
C TYR A 85 -14.85 3.04 -3.11
N GLN A 86 -15.30 2.49 -2.00
CA GLN A 86 -16.52 2.94 -1.30
C GLN A 86 -16.31 4.29 -0.58
N THR A 87 -15.12 4.53 -0.04
CA THR A 87 -14.85 5.74 0.76
C THR A 87 -14.40 6.91 -0.09
N MET A 88 -13.58 6.65 -1.11
CA MET A 88 -12.91 7.68 -1.91
C MET A 88 -13.33 7.68 -3.37
N HIS A 89 -14.21 6.76 -3.78
CA HIS A 89 -14.66 6.59 -5.18
C HIS A 89 -13.50 6.51 -6.17
N SER A 90 -12.37 5.96 -5.72
CA SER A 90 -11.13 5.88 -6.46
C SER A 90 -10.36 4.62 -6.06
N LEU A 91 -9.55 4.14 -6.99
CA LEU A 91 -8.69 2.99 -6.82
C LEU A 91 -7.26 3.37 -7.23
N PRO A 92 -6.23 2.68 -6.70
CA PRO A 92 -4.87 2.81 -7.20
C PRO A 92 -4.83 2.51 -8.71
N LYS A 93 -3.84 3.07 -9.41
CA LYS A 93 -3.65 2.83 -10.84
C LYS A 93 -2.95 1.51 -11.11
N HIS A 94 -1.99 1.13 -10.27
CA HIS A 94 -1.19 -0.07 -10.46
C HIS A 94 -1.11 -0.91 -9.19
N LEU A 95 -0.91 -2.22 -9.39
CA LEU A 95 -0.56 -3.16 -8.33
C LEU A 95 0.81 -3.77 -8.63
N GLU A 96 1.74 -3.64 -7.70
CA GLU A 96 3.08 -4.21 -7.83
C GLU A 96 3.17 -5.50 -7.01
N LEU A 97 3.68 -6.58 -7.61
CA LEU A 97 3.98 -7.82 -6.90
C LEU A 97 5.49 -7.95 -6.70
N ARG A 98 5.93 -7.91 -5.44
CA ARG A 98 7.33 -8.18 -5.08
C ARG A 98 7.45 -9.51 -4.38
N PHE A 99 8.31 -10.36 -4.90
CA PHE A 99 8.62 -11.66 -4.33
C PHE A 99 10.06 -11.69 -3.85
N SER A 100 10.28 -12.23 -2.66
CA SER A 100 11.63 -12.60 -2.21
C SER A 100 12.22 -13.69 -3.10
N ASP A 101 13.54 -13.70 -3.26
CA ASP A 101 14.28 -14.66 -4.10
C ASP A 101 14.11 -16.11 -3.65
N ILE A 102 13.73 -16.31 -2.39
CA ILE A 102 13.61 -17.62 -1.74
C ILE A 102 12.18 -18.19 -1.90
N ILE A 103 11.26 -17.48 -2.54
CA ILE A 103 9.87 -17.92 -2.72
C ILE A 103 9.74 -18.98 -3.81
N LEU A 104 9.15 -20.13 -3.45
CA LEU A 104 8.81 -21.23 -4.34
C LEU A 104 7.93 -20.75 -5.51
N MET A 105 8.16 -21.28 -6.72
CA MET A 105 7.37 -20.92 -7.91
C MET A 105 5.86 -21.15 -7.74
N GLY A 106 5.45 -22.21 -7.03
CA GLY A 106 4.03 -22.48 -6.77
C GLY A 106 3.34 -21.39 -5.94
N VAL A 107 4.06 -20.79 -4.99
CA VAL A 107 3.54 -19.65 -4.20
C VAL A 107 3.39 -18.42 -5.07
N ARG A 108 4.34 -18.17 -5.99
CA ARG A 108 4.26 -17.05 -6.94
C ARG A 108 3.02 -17.16 -7.84
N GLY A 109 2.75 -18.35 -8.37
CA GLY A 109 1.55 -18.62 -9.18
C GLY A 109 0.27 -18.37 -8.38
N ASN A 110 0.18 -18.98 -7.19
CA ASN A 110 -0.98 -18.81 -6.31
C ASN A 110 -1.26 -17.34 -5.97
N VAL A 111 -0.22 -16.54 -5.67
CA VAL A 111 -0.38 -15.11 -5.39
C VAL A 111 -0.96 -14.36 -6.59
N LYS A 112 -0.47 -14.65 -7.81
CA LYS A 112 -0.99 -14.02 -9.03
C LYS A 112 -2.45 -14.38 -9.27
N ASP A 113 -2.82 -15.65 -9.08
CA ASP A 113 -4.19 -16.12 -9.24
C ASP A 113 -5.12 -15.43 -8.23
N VAL A 114 -4.73 -15.39 -6.96
CA VAL A 114 -5.47 -14.72 -5.88
C VAL A 114 -5.64 -13.23 -6.15
N VAL A 115 -4.60 -12.56 -6.66
CA VAL A 115 -4.69 -11.13 -7.04
C VAL A 115 -5.66 -10.94 -8.21
N GLY A 116 -5.64 -11.84 -9.20
CA GLY A 116 -6.58 -11.83 -10.31
C GLY A 116 -8.03 -12.05 -9.88
N GLU A 117 -8.27 -12.94 -8.92
CA GLU A 117 -9.59 -13.17 -8.34
C GLU A 117 -10.08 -11.94 -7.56
N ALA A 118 -9.20 -11.29 -6.81
CA ALA A 118 -9.52 -10.04 -6.11
C ALA A 118 -9.91 -8.92 -7.09
N GLN A 119 -9.14 -8.73 -8.16
CA GLN A 119 -9.46 -7.75 -9.21
C GLN A 119 -10.83 -8.03 -9.85
N LYS A 120 -11.14 -9.29 -10.18
CA LYS A 120 -12.45 -9.69 -10.75
C LYS A 120 -13.60 -9.44 -9.77
N SER A 121 -13.36 -9.66 -8.48
CA SER A 121 -14.35 -9.42 -7.43
C SER A 121 -14.69 -7.93 -7.33
N ILE A 122 -13.68 -7.06 -7.32
CA ILE A 122 -13.88 -5.61 -7.32
C ILE A 122 -14.51 -5.14 -8.64
N LEU A 123 -14.08 -5.66 -9.78
CA LEU A 123 -14.71 -5.35 -11.07
C LEU A 123 -16.22 -5.65 -11.07
N SER A 124 -16.62 -6.76 -10.43
CA SER A 124 -18.05 -7.11 -10.30
C SER A 124 -18.82 -6.10 -9.44
N ILE A 125 -18.21 -5.60 -8.36
CA ILE A 125 -18.78 -4.55 -7.51
C ILE A 125 -18.94 -3.26 -8.32
N VAL A 126 -17.87 -2.82 -9.00
CA VAL A 126 -17.88 -1.59 -9.81
C VAL A 126 -18.88 -1.67 -10.97
N ALA A 127 -18.95 -2.81 -11.66
CA ALA A 127 -19.90 -3.02 -12.76
C ALA A 127 -21.36 -2.92 -12.28
N ASN A 128 -21.66 -3.53 -11.14
CA ASN A 128 -22.99 -3.47 -10.55
C ASN A 128 -23.34 -2.06 -10.03
N ASP A 129 -22.36 -1.35 -9.46
CA ASP A 129 -22.55 -0.01 -8.92
C ASP A 129 -22.77 1.04 -10.03
N LEU A 130 -21.96 1.01 -11.10
CA LEU A 130 -22.04 2.01 -12.18
C LEU A 130 -23.12 1.71 -13.22
N TYR A 131 -23.36 0.42 -13.51
CA TYR A 131 -24.17 0.00 -14.66
C TYR A 131 -25.28 -0.99 -14.31
N HIS A 132 -25.39 -1.42 -13.04
CA HIS A 132 -26.38 -2.40 -12.57
C HIS A 132 -26.38 -3.72 -13.38
N VAL A 133 -25.19 -4.12 -13.84
CA VAL A 133 -24.98 -5.38 -14.57
C VAL A 133 -23.83 -6.17 -13.96
N SER A 134 -23.79 -7.49 -14.21
CA SER A 134 -22.65 -8.31 -13.88
C SER A 134 -21.46 -7.96 -14.77
N ALA A 135 -20.22 -8.12 -14.26
CA ALA A 135 -19.00 -7.85 -15.01
C ALA A 135 -18.94 -8.59 -16.37
N GLU A 136 -19.46 -9.81 -16.44
CA GLU A 136 -19.52 -10.62 -17.67
C GLU A 136 -20.46 -10.07 -18.75
N LYS A 137 -21.35 -9.14 -18.39
CA LYS A 137 -22.36 -8.55 -19.29
C LYS A 137 -22.05 -7.11 -19.66
N LEU A 138 -20.88 -6.60 -19.28
CA LEU A 138 -20.45 -5.25 -19.68
C LEU A 138 -20.33 -5.18 -21.20
N SER A 139 -20.87 -4.10 -21.78
CA SER A 139 -20.56 -3.77 -23.16
C SER A 139 -19.08 -3.35 -23.28
N ARG A 140 -18.54 -3.40 -24.49
CA ARG A 140 -17.16 -2.96 -24.75
C ARG A 140 -16.92 -1.52 -24.31
N GLU A 141 -17.88 -0.63 -24.57
CA GLU A 141 -17.79 0.79 -24.18
C GLU A 141 -17.79 0.97 -22.66
N GLN A 142 -18.60 0.19 -21.94
CA GLN A 142 -18.62 0.20 -20.48
C GLN A 142 -17.32 -0.35 -19.91
N GLU A 143 -16.81 -1.45 -20.46
CA GLU A 143 -15.53 -2.02 -20.06
C GLU A 143 -14.37 -1.02 -20.29
N ASP A 144 -14.33 -0.37 -21.46
CA ASP A 144 -13.31 0.64 -21.79
C ASP A 144 -13.40 1.86 -20.85
N SER A 145 -14.61 2.27 -20.48
CA SER A 145 -14.84 3.32 -19.47
C SER A 145 -14.30 2.93 -18.10
N ILE A 146 -14.63 1.72 -17.60
CA ILE A 146 -14.11 1.22 -16.32
C ILE A 146 -12.59 1.07 -16.39
N ARG A 147 -12.04 0.55 -17.48
CA ARG A 147 -10.60 0.36 -17.67
C ARG A 147 -9.84 1.67 -17.64
N THR A 148 -10.42 2.71 -18.24
CA THR A 148 -9.82 4.07 -18.22
C THR A 148 -9.85 4.65 -16.81
N ARG A 149 -10.93 4.43 -16.05
CA ARG A 149 -11.09 4.99 -14.70
C ARG A 149 -10.33 4.21 -13.62
N TYR A 150 -10.28 2.88 -13.73
CA TYR A 150 -9.75 1.95 -12.72
C TYR A 150 -8.84 0.90 -13.38
N PRO A 151 -7.66 1.30 -13.90
CA PRO A 151 -6.78 0.42 -14.67
C PRO A 151 -6.26 -0.78 -13.87
N ILE A 152 -6.14 -0.65 -12.55
CA ILE A 152 -5.75 -1.74 -11.65
C ILE A 152 -6.62 -2.99 -11.80
N LEU A 153 -7.89 -2.86 -12.20
CA LEU A 153 -8.82 -3.99 -12.33
C LEU A 153 -8.55 -4.87 -13.55
N PHE A 154 -7.71 -4.40 -14.48
CA PHE A 154 -7.40 -5.06 -15.75
C PHE A 154 -5.93 -5.43 -15.89
N GLN A 155 -5.12 -5.19 -14.85
CA GLN A 155 -3.69 -5.50 -14.86
C GLN A 155 -3.47 -7.01 -14.85
N ARG A 156 -2.55 -7.49 -15.71
CA ARG A 156 -2.18 -8.91 -15.83
C ARG A 156 -0.89 -9.22 -15.07
N PHE A 157 -0.81 -10.41 -14.48
CA PHE A 157 0.35 -10.88 -13.71
C PHE A 157 0.83 -12.25 -14.18
#